data_AF-A0A2T3KGZ3-F1
#
_entry.id   AF-A0A2T3KGZ3-F1
#
_cell.length_a   1.000
_cell.length_b   1.000
_cell.length_c   1.000
_cell.angle_alpha   90.00
_cell.angle_beta   90.00
_cell.angle_gamma   90.00
#
_symmetry.space_group_name_H-M   'P 1'
#
loop_
_entity.id
_entity.type
_entity.pdbx_description
1 polymer ?
#
loop_
_entity_poly.entity_id
_entity_poly.type
_entity_poly.pdbx_seq_one_letter_code
_entity_poly.pdbx_strand_id
1 'polypeptide(L)'
;MFLMSKGEVCDLQLPLLIDFIGLLDEKITQLLSQVDQNNDGYNIGIYENTEYFIGIGFVAMQQYMVDTMWNSNIDKKTALKYGSVSSNGKTCISLINSAANWWKHEPEGKLREHTFQDVFDISKSLEYPLSNVLALLCESNKVELLSVIRHLESWRDEFVTVVMNQKKTTSVC
;
A
#
# COMPACT_ATOMS: atom_id res chain seq x y z
N MET A 1 4.95 16.70 -1.00
CA MET A 1 4.39 17.29 0.22
C MET A 1 2.88 17.39 0.07
N PHE A 2 2.09 16.88 1.02
CA PHE A 2 0.63 17.02 1.03
C PHE A 2 0.26 18.31 1.75
N LEU A 3 -0.28 19.29 1.02
CA LEU A 3 -0.64 20.59 1.56
C LEU A 3 -2.15 20.81 1.54
N MET A 4 -2.67 21.28 2.66
CA MET A 4 -4.05 21.74 2.79
C MET A 4 -4.05 23.22 3.16
N SER A 5 -4.59 24.07 2.29
CA SER A 5 -4.75 25.51 2.54
C SER A 5 -6.09 26.00 2.02
N LYS A 6 -6.86 26.71 2.85
CA LYS A 6 -8.14 27.36 2.46
C LYS A 6 -9.15 26.48 1.70
N GLY A 7 -9.15 25.16 1.95
CA GLY A 7 -10.04 24.21 1.29
C GLY A 7 -9.51 23.63 -0.02
N GLU A 8 -8.31 24.04 -0.45
CA GLU A 8 -7.61 23.45 -1.58
C GLU A 8 -6.59 22.40 -1.10
N VAL A 9 -6.52 21.31 -1.86
CA VAL A 9 -5.58 20.21 -1.65
C VAL A 9 -4.52 20.28 -2.75
N CYS A 10 -3.26 20.38 -2.36
CA CYS A 10 -2.14 20.25 -3.27
C CYS A 10 -1.36 18.99 -2.90
N ASP A 11 -1.51 17.96 -3.74
CA ASP A 11 -0.88 16.65 -3.54
C ASP A 11 0.32 16.49 -4.48
N LEU A 12 1.46 16.99 -4.03
CA LEU A 12 2.70 16.86 -4.79
C LEU A 12 3.37 15.49 -4.61
N GLN A 13 2.94 14.67 -3.65
CA GLN A 13 3.55 13.35 -3.44
C GLN A 13 2.93 12.28 -4.32
N LEU A 14 1.63 12.35 -4.60
CA LEU A 14 0.98 11.30 -5.39
C LEU A 14 1.59 11.13 -6.79
N PRO A 15 1.87 12.18 -7.58
CA PRO A 15 2.54 12.00 -8.87
C PRO A 15 3.91 11.32 -8.75
N LEU A 16 4.72 11.72 -7.76
CA LEU A 16 6.04 11.11 -7.52
C LEU A 16 5.92 9.65 -7.10
N LEU A 17 4.91 9.31 -6.29
CA LEU A 17 4.61 7.93 -5.94
C LEU A 17 4.21 7.13 -7.18
N ILE A 18 3.31 7.65 -8.01
CA ILE A 18 2.85 6.98 -9.25
C ILE A 18 4.03 6.69 -10.17
N ASP A 19 4.91 7.68 -10.41
CA ASP A 19 6.10 7.51 -11.24
C ASP A 19 7.01 6.41 -10.67
N PHE A 20 7.28 6.44 -9.37
CA PHE A 20 8.11 5.44 -8.71
C PHE A 20 7.50 4.03 -8.78
N ILE A 21 6.19 3.91 -8.52
CA ILE A 21 5.49 2.64 -8.59
C ILE A 21 5.48 2.09 -10.03
N GLY A 22 5.34 2.95 -11.04
CA GLY A 22 5.46 2.56 -12.44
C GLY A 22 6.82 1.94 -12.76
N LEU A 23 7.93 2.50 -12.24
CA LEU A 23 9.27 1.91 -12.39
C LEU A 23 9.38 0.54 -11.73
N LEU A 24 8.71 0.33 -10.59
CA LEU A 24 8.68 -0.97 -9.92
C LEU A 24 7.88 -2.01 -10.73
N ASP A 25 6.71 -1.63 -11.26
CA ASP A 25 5.90 -2.52 -12.09
C ASP A 25 6.62 -2.93 -13.39
N GLU A 26 7.34 -2.00 -14.03
CA GLU A 26 8.21 -2.34 -15.16
C GLU A 26 9.28 -3.36 -14.76
N LYS A 27 9.90 -3.18 -13.59
CA LYS A 27 10.94 -4.11 -13.11
C LYS A 27 10.37 -5.49 -12.78
N ILE A 28 9.20 -5.55 -12.15
CA ILE A 28 8.48 -6.79 -11.85
C ILE A 28 8.12 -7.51 -13.16
N THR A 29 7.58 -6.79 -14.14
CA THR A 29 7.25 -7.34 -15.47
C THR A 29 8.48 -7.91 -16.18
N GLN A 30 9.62 -7.22 -16.11
CA GLN A 30 10.88 -7.70 -16.67
C GLN A 30 11.38 -8.98 -15.97
N LEU A 31 11.21 -9.10 -14.66
CA LEU A 31 11.59 -10.30 -13.91
C LEU A 31 10.69 -11.49 -14.27
N LEU A 32 9.38 -11.28 -14.29
CA LEU A 32 8.42 -12.35 -14.59
C LEU A 32 8.52 -12.82 -16.04
N SER A 33 8.82 -11.94 -17.01
CA SER A 33 9.02 -12.36 -18.40
C SER A 33 10.26 -13.24 -18.61
N GLN A 34 11.23 -13.25 -17.69
CA GLN A 34 12.37 -14.17 -17.72
C GLN A 34 11.99 -15.59 -17.30
N VAL A 35 10.91 -15.75 -16.52
CA VAL A 35 10.37 -17.07 -16.14
C VAL A 35 9.82 -17.77 -17.38
N ASP A 36 9.08 -17.04 -18.21
CA ASP A 36 8.45 -17.58 -19.42
C ASP A 36 9.47 -17.96 -20.52
N GLN A 37 10.65 -17.34 -20.51
CA GLN A 37 11.70 -17.57 -21.50
C GLN A 37 12.68 -18.70 -21.11
N ASN A 38 12.82 -19.00 -19.82
CA ASN A 38 13.75 -20.01 -19.31
C ASN A 38 12.99 -21.31 -18.97
N ASN A 39 12.87 -22.20 -19.96
CA ASN A 39 12.25 -23.53 -19.80
C ASN A 39 13.13 -24.52 -19.00
N ASP A 40 14.32 -24.08 -18.56
CA ASP A 40 15.39 -24.95 -18.06
C ASP A 40 15.39 -25.09 -16.53
N GLY A 41 14.31 -24.64 -15.86
CA GLY A 41 14.10 -24.86 -14.41
C GLY A 41 14.98 -24.02 -13.49
N TYR A 42 15.80 -23.10 -14.01
CA TYR A 42 16.72 -22.26 -13.25
C TYR A 42 16.14 -20.87 -12.95
N ASN A 43 14.95 -20.81 -12.35
CA ASN A 43 14.27 -19.56 -11.96
C ASN A 43 14.75 -19.03 -10.58
N ILE A 44 15.98 -19.35 -10.18
CA ILE A 44 16.49 -19.07 -8.83
C ILE A 44 16.48 -17.56 -8.59
N GLY A 45 15.78 -17.12 -7.55
CA GLY A 45 15.77 -15.72 -7.11
C GLY A 45 14.74 -14.82 -7.80
N ILE A 46 14.02 -15.28 -8.83
CA ILE A 46 13.09 -14.40 -9.57
C ILE A 46 11.88 -14.04 -8.71
N TYR A 47 11.29 -15.02 -8.02
CA TYR A 47 10.13 -14.78 -7.16
C TYR A 47 10.53 -13.98 -5.91
N GLU A 48 11.70 -14.25 -5.33
CA GLU A 48 12.26 -13.49 -4.22
C GLU A 48 12.49 -12.02 -4.61
N ASN A 49 13.06 -11.79 -5.78
CA ASN A 49 13.26 -10.43 -6.30
C ASN A 49 11.93 -9.73 -6.56
N THR A 50 10.95 -10.44 -7.12
CA THR A 50 9.61 -9.91 -7.37
C THR A 50 8.95 -9.47 -6.06
N GLU A 51 8.97 -10.35 -5.06
CA GLU A 51 8.45 -10.09 -3.72
C GLU A 51 9.15 -8.90 -3.06
N TYR A 52 10.46 -8.76 -3.25
CA TYR A 52 11.24 -7.64 -2.75
C TYR A 52 10.77 -6.31 -3.34
N PHE A 53 10.56 -6.22 -4.67
CA PHE A 53 10.07 -5.00 -5.31
C PHE A 53 8.62 -4.68 -4.92
N ILE A 54 7.76 -5.70 -4.79
CA ILE A 54 6.39 -5.53 -4.28
C ILE A 54 6.41 -4.90 -2.87
N GLY A 55 7.26 -5.42 -1.98
CA GLY A 55 7.38 -4.89 -0.63
C GLY A 55 7.89 -3.45 -0.58
N ILE A 56 8.85 -3.08 -1.42
CA ILE A 56 9.28 -1.68 -1.59
C ILE A 56 8.11 -0.80 -2.02
N GLY A 57 7.28 -1.28 -2.96
CA GLY A 57 6.07 -0.58 -3.40
C GLY A 57 5.13 -0.28 -2.24
N PHE A 58 4.82 -1.28 -1.41
CA PHE A 58 3.98 -1.09 -0.22
C PHE A 58 4.60 -0.10 0.79
N VAL A 59 5.93 -0.11 0.98
CA VAL A 59 6.61 0.86 1.85
C VAL A 59 6.49 2.28 1.31
N ALA A 60 6.65 2.49 0.01
CA ALA A 60 6.46 3.81 -0.61
C ALA A 60 5.02 4.31 -0.45
N MET A 61 4.03 3.44 -0.63
CA MET A 61 2.62 3.75 -0.38
C MET A 61 2.36 4.09 1.10
N GLN A 62 2.97 3.35 2.04
CA GLN A 62 2.88 3.65 3.47
C GLN A 62 3.50 5.02 3.79
N GLN A 63 4.62 5.39 3.17
CA GLN A 63 5.23 6.70 3.34
C GLN A 63 4.29 7.81 2.87
N TYR A 64 3.66 7.63 1.70
CA TYR A 64 2.64 8.55 1.20
C TYR A 64 1.48 8.73 2.19
N MET A 65 0.98 7.64 2.78
CA MET A 65 -0.05 7.71 3.80
C MET A 65 0.40 8.54 5.01
N VAL A 66 1.63 8.34 5.49
CA VAL A 66 2.20 9.11 6.61
C VAL A 66 2.28 10.59 6.26
N ASP A 67 2.75 10.94 5.06
CA ASP A 67 2.81 12.31 4.58
C ASP A 67 1.41 12.95 4.49
N THR A 68 0.41 12.22 4.02
CA THR A 68 -0.98 12.71 3.90
C THR A 68 -1.62 12.95 5.27
N MET A 69 -1.32 12.09 6.26
CA MET A 69 -1.81 12.26 7.63
C MET A 69 -1.08 13.36 8.42
N TRP A 70 0.03 13.88 7.88
CA TRP A 70 0.86 14.87 8.56
C TRP A 70 0.05 16.10 8.97
N ASN A 71 0.19 16.53 10.22
CA ASN A 71 -0.51 17.68 10.79
C ASN A 71 -2.06 17.58 10.80
N SER A 72 -2.59 16.35 10.78
CA SER A 72 -3.98 16.07 11.10
C SER A 72 -4.14 15.75 12.60
N ASN A 73 -5.35 15.97 13.15
CA ASN A 73 -5.69 15.55 14.51
C ASN A 73 -6.25 14.11 14.58
N ILE A 74 -6.17 13.36 13.48
CA ILE A 74 -6.67 11.99 13.38
C ILE A 74 -5.50 11.03 13.62
N ASP A 75 -5.64 10.15 14.60
CA ASP A 75 -4.62 9.16 14.88
C ASP A 75 -4.57 8.08 13.78
N LYS A 76 -3.39 7.47 13.61
CA LYS A 76 -3.17 6.45 12.57
C LYS A 76 -4.17 5.31 12.63
N LYS A 77 -4.56 4.81 13.81
CA LYS A 77 -5.48 3.66 13.90
C LYS A 77 -6.87 4.03 13.39
N THR A 78 -7.30 5.27 13.63
CA THR A 78 -8.56 5.78 13.08
C THR A 78 -8.45 6.01 11.58
N ALA A 79 -7.36 6.63 11.11
CA ALA A 79 -7.16 6.90 9.69
C ALA A 79 -7.13 5.63 8.82
N LEU A 80 -6.60 4.52 9.34
CA LEU A 80 -6.58 3.23 8.63
C LEU A 80 -7.97 2.60 8.46
N LYS A 81 -9.02 3.12 9.09
CA LYS A 81 -10.40 2.60 8.97
C LYS A 81 -11.20 3.22 7.82
N TYR A 82 -10.66 4.23 7.14
CA TYR A 82 -11.29 4.86 5.99
C TYR A 82 -10.94 4.15 4.68
N GLY A 83 -11.67 4.47 3.63
CA GLY A 83 -11.47 3.96 2.28
C GLY A 83 -12.24 2.67 2.01
N SER A 84 -11.95 2.07 0.86
CA SER A 84 -12.53 0.82 0.40
C SER A 84 -12.22 -0.35 1.34
N VAL A 85 -13.19 -1.24 1.49
CA VAL A 85 -13.08 -2.50 2.23
C VAL A 85 -12.86 -3.61 1.20
N SER A 86 -11.79 -4.37 1.36
CA SER A 86 -11.49 -5.53 0.52
C SER A 86 -12.39 -6.71 0.85
N SER A 87 -12.37 -7.73 -0.01
CA SER A 87 -13.17 -8.96 0.13
C SER A 87 -12.94 -9.73 1.44
N ASN A 88 -11.80 -9.54 2.10
CA ASN A 88 -11.50 -10.12 3.42
C ASN A 88 -12.04 -9.30 4.61
N GLY A 89 -12.82 -8.24 4.37
CA GLY A 89 -13.44 -7.41 5.41
C GLY A 89 -12.52 -6.40 6.08
N LYS A 90 -11.27 -6.28 5.64
CA LYS A 90 -10.31 -5.25 6.09
C LYS A 90 -10.35 -4.06 5.13
N THR A 91 -9.96 -2.88 5.58
CA THR A 91 -9.79 -1.76 4.65
C THR A 91 -8.54 -1.98 3.81
N CYS A 92 -8.58 -1.66 2.52
CA CYS A 92 -7.43 -1.79 1.62
C CYS A 92 -6.20 -1.04 2.17
N ILE A 93 -6.42 0.09 2.82
CA ILE A 93 -5.38 0.92 3.43
C ILE A 93 -4.75 0.26 4.66
N SER A 94 -5.53 -0.44 5.47
CA SER A 94 -4.97 -1.23 6.58
C SER A 94 -4.08 -2.35 6.04
N LEU A 95 -4.48 -3.01 4.95
CA LEU A 95 -3.71 -4.08 4.31
C LEU A 95 -2.41 -3.56 3.68
N ILE A 96 -2.44 -2.43 2.96
CA ILE A 96 -1.23 -1.77 2.44
C ILE A 96 -0.25 -1.48 3.59
N ASN A 97 -0.75 -0.94 4.71
CA ASN A 97 0.09 -0.69 5.88
C ASN A 97 0.64 -1.98 6.50
N SER A 98 -0.16 -3.05 6.58
CA SER A 98 0.28 -4.35 7.11
C SER A 98 1.32 -4.99 6.19
N ALA A 99 1.15 -4.97 4.87
CA ALA A 99 2.12 -5.45 3.89
C ALA A 99 3.46 -4.70 3.98
N ALA A 100 3.43 -3.37 4.10
CA ALA A 100 4.64 -2.56 4.32
C ALA A 100 5.35 -2.92 5.63
N ASN A 101 4.60 -3.14 6.71
CA ASN A 101 5.18 -3.54 8.00
C ASN A 101 5.71 -4.98 7.96
N TRP A 102 5.08 -5.87 7.20
CA TRP A 102 5.59 -7.21 6.97
C TRP A 102 6.97 -7.13 6.33
N TRP A 103 7.09 -6.45 5.19
CA TRP A 103 8.38 -6.35 4.49
C TRP A 103 9.50 -5.75 5.35
N LYS A 104 9.21 -4.71 6.14
CA LYS A 104 10.24 -4.06 6.99
C LYS A 104 10.72 -4.94 8.15
N HIS A 105 9.82 -5.74 8.74
CA HIS A 105 10.07 -6.37 10.05
C HIS A 105 10.11 -7.89 10.01
N GLU A 106 9.75 -8.53 8.89
CA GLU A 106 9.90 -9.97 8.70
C GLU A 106 11.36 -10.42 8.90
N PRO A 107 12.39 -9.72 8.38
CA PRO A 107 13.79 -10.12 8.59
C PRO A 107 14.25 -10.07 10.05
N GLU A 108 13.53 -9.33 10.90
CA GLU A 108 13.82 -9.24 12.33
C GLU A 108 13.29 -10.46 13.12
N GLY A 109 12.44 -11.29 12.49
CA GLY A 109 11.68 -12.36 13.15
C GLY A 109 10.67 -11.84 14.18
N LYS A 110 10.31 -10.55 14.13
CA LYS A 110 9.50 -9.84 15.15
C LYS A 110 8.33 -9.09 14.54
N LEU A 111 7.53 -9.80 13.75
CA LEU A 111 6.26 -9.27 13.28
C LEU A 111 5.30 -9.03 14.45
N ARG A 112 4.61 -7.89 14.42
CA ARG A 112 3.49 -7.66 15.34
C ARG A 112 2.36 -8.60 14.97
N GLU A 113 1.65 -9.11 15.99
CA GLU A 113 0.57 -10.10 15.81
C GLU A 113 -0.44 -9.70 14.74
N HIS A 114 -0.93 -8.46 14.75
CA HIS A 114 -1.89 -7.99 13.75
C HIS A 114 -1.30 -7.92 12.33
N THR A 115 -0.03 -7.52 12.18
CA THR A 115 0.64 -7.51 10.88
C THR A 115 0.75 -8.93 10.33
N PHE A 116 1.13 -9.87 11.20
CA PHE A 116 1.24 -11.27 10.84
C PHE A 116 -0.12 -11.81 10.40
N GLN A 117 -1.16 -11.64 11.22
CA GLN A 117 -2.52 -12.10 10.92
C GLN A 117 -3.06 -11.48 9.63
N ASP A 118 -2.99 -10.16 9.47
CA ASP A 118 -3.54 -9.48 8.29
C ASP A 118 -2.93 -9.98 6.97
N VAL A 119 -1.62 -10.30 6.97
CA VAL A 119 -0.92 -10.77 5.77
C VAL A 119 -1.06 -12.29 5.60
N PHE A 120 -0.83 -13.06 6.67
CA PHE A 120 -0.91 -14.52 6.64
C PHE A 120 -2.32 -15.01 6.35
N ASP A 121 -3.36 -14.31 6.81
CA ASP A 121 -4.74 -14.69 6.51
C ASP A 121 -5.09 -14.56 5.03
N ILE A 122 -4.37 -13.74 4.29
CA ILE A 122 -4.53 -13.60 2.84
C ILE A 122 -3.70 -14.64 2.12
N SER A 123 -2.40 -14.73 2.44
CA SER A 123 -1.48 -15.60 1.72
C SER A 123 -1.67 -17.09 2.03
N LYS A 124 -2.09 -17.40 3.27
CA LYS A 124 -2.10 -18.76 3.85
C LYS A 124 -0.74 -19.48 3.70
N SER A 125 0.33 -18.70 3.53
CA SER A 125 1.69 -19.17 3.27
C SER A 125 2.71 -18.11 3.69
N LEU A 126 3.90 -18.55 4.10
CA LEU A 126 5.06 -17.68 4.28
C LEU A 126 5.84 -17.47 2.99
N GLU A 127 5.52 -18.24 1.94
CA GLU A 127 6.11 -18.08 0.62
C GLU A 127 5.39 -16.97 -0.14
N TYR A 128 6.14 -15.93 -0.50
CA TYR A 128 5.69 -14.77 -1.28
C TYR A 128 4.35 -14.16 -0.81
N PRO A 129 4.20 -13.84 0.49
CA PRO A 129 2.94 -13.39 1.06
C PRO A 129 2.46 -12.03 0.51
N LEU A 130 3.37 -11.11 0.20
CA LEU A 130 3.07 -9.78 -0.33
C LEU A 130 2.50 -9.85 -1.75
N SER A 131 2.96 -10.80 -2.57
CA SER A 131 2.35 -11.09 -3.88
C SER A 131 0.87 -11.45 -3.76
N ASN A 132 0.49 -12.24 -2.74
CA ASN A 132 -0.91 -12.57 -2.47
C ASN A 132 -1.72 -11.37 -1.97
N VAL A 133 -1.12 -10.53 -1.12
CA VAL A 133 -1.76 -9.27 -0.68
C VAL A 133 -1.98 -8.34 -1.88
N LEU A 134 -1.01 -8.22 -2.78
CA LEU A 134 -1.13 -7.43 -4.01
C LEU A 134 -2.27 -7.96 -4.89
N ALA A 135 -2.31 -9.27 -5.13
CA ALA A 135 -3.37 -9.89 -5.92
C ALA A 135 -4.76 -9.61 -5.34
N LEU A 136 -4.91 -9.70 -4.01
CA LEU A 136 -6.16 -9.36 -3.33
C LEU A 136 -6.55 -7.89 -3.51
N LEU A 137 -5.60 -6.95 -3.42
CA LEU A 137 -5.86 -5.52 -3.60
C LEU A 137 -6.19 -5.14 -5.06
N CYS A 138 -5.68 -5.90 -6.03
CA CYS A 138 -6.01 -5.73 -7.44
C CYS A 138 -7.41 -6.24 -7.79
N GLU A 139 -8.00 -7.12 -6.97
CA GLU A 139 -9.36 -7.70 -7.02
C GLU A 139 -9.69 -8.47 -8.32
N SER A 140 -9.59 -7.86 -9.50
CA SER A 140 -9.72 -8.52 -10.81
C SER A 140 -8.96 -7.78 -11.92
N ASN A 141 -8.20 -6.75 -11.55
CA ASN A 141 -7.34 -6.01 -12.45
C ASN A 141 -6.03 -6.78 -12.69
N LYS A 142 -5.21 -6.25 -13.60
CA LYS A 142 -3.83 -6.69 -13.74
C LYS A 142 -3.12 -6.59 -12.38
N VAL A 143 -2.44 -7.65 -12.00
CA VAL A 143 -1.71 -7.73 -10.71
C VAL A 143 -0.46 -6.86 -10.79
N GLU A 144 -0.63 -5.59 -10.43
CA GLU A 144 0.35 -4.51 -10.56
C GLU A 144 0.17 -3.55 -9.39
N LEU A 145 1.27 -3.00 -8.90
CA LEU A 145 1.26 -2.03 -7.80
C LEU A 145 0.49 -0.76 -8.20
N LEU A 146 0.56 -0.33 -9.46
CA LEU A 146 -0.22 0.81 -9.97
C LEU A 146 -1.72 0.62 -9.78
N SER A 147 -2.24 -0.61 -9.91
CA SER A 147 -3.66 -0.91 -9.69
C SER A 147 -4.12 -0.68 -8.25
N VAL A 148 -3.17 -0.61 -7.30
CA VAL A 148 -3.44 -0.36 -5.87
C VAL A 148 -3.59 1.13 -5.56
N ILE A 149 -3.05 2.02 -6.41
CA ILE A 149 -3.07 3.49 -6.20
C ILE A 149 -4.49 4.02 -6.03
N ARG A 150 -5.47 3.46 -6.75
CA ARG A 150 -6.89 3.82 -6.62
C ARG A 150 -7.41 3.77 -5.18
N HIS A 151 -6.89 2.84 -4.36
CA HIS A 151 -7.29 2.71 -2.96
C HIS A 151 -6.71 3.84 -2.12
N LEU A 152 -5.47 4.27 -2.40
CA LEU A 152 -4.84 5.43 -1.75
C LEU A 152 -5.57 6.72 -2.09
N GLU A 153 -5.95 6.92 -3.36
CA GLU A 153 -6.70 8.10 -3.79
C GLU A 153 -8.06 8.18 -3.11
N SER A 154 -8.82 7.07 -3.16
CA SER A 154 -10.13 7.00 -2.50
C SER A 154 -10.04 7.27 -1.00
N TRP A 155 -9.05 6.68 -0.34
CA TRP A 155 -8.80 6.92 1.09
C TRP A 155 -8.41 8.36 1.38
N ARG A 156 -7.50 8.94 0.60
CA ARG A 156 -7.06 10.33 0.76
C ARG A 156 -8.26 11.27 0.68
N ASP A 157 -9.11 11.11 -0.32
CA ASP A 157 -10.24 12.01 -0.56
C ASP A 157 -11.25 11.95 0.60
N GLU A 158 -11.54 10.74 1.09
CA GLU A 158 -12.35 10.54 2.30
C GLU A 158 -11.69 11.15 3.54
N PHE A 159 -10.41 10.84 3.78
CA PHE A 159 -9.65 11.31 4.93
C PHE A 159 -9.61 12.85 4.98
N VAL A 160 -9.35 13.50 3.86
CA VAL A 160 -9.33 14.96 3.74
C VAL A 160 -10.70 15.55 4.07
N THR A 161 -11.77 14.93 3.57
CA THR A 161 -13.14 15.38 3.85
C THR A 161 -13.40 15.37 5.37
N VAL A 162 -12.98 14.31 6.06
CA VAL A 162 -13.11 14.21 7.52
C VAL A 162 -12.29 15.31 8.23
N VAL A 163 -11.03 15.50 7.84
CA VAL A 163 -10.14 16.52 8.44
C VAL A 163 -10.72 17.94 8.25
N MET A 164 -11.24 18.26 7.08
CA MET A 164 -11.85 19.56 6.79
C MET A 164 -13.12 19.80 7.62
N ASN A 165 -13.93 18.77 7.82
CA ASN A 165 -15.14 18.86 8.63
C ASN A 165 -14.83 19.09 10.11
N GLN A 166 -13.79 18.45 10.67
CA GLN A 166 -13.34 18.69 12.04
C GLN A 166 -12.84 20.13 12.25
N LYS A 167 -12.06 20.67 11.30
CA LYS A 167 -11.53 22.05 11.39
C LYS A 167 -12.64 23.10 11.41
N LYS A 168 -13.70 22.90 10.61
CA LYS A 168 -14.88 23.78 10.61
C LYS A 168 -15.63 23.76 11.94
N THR A 169 -15.68 22.62 12.64
CA THR A 169 -16.36 22.53 13.94
C THR A 169 -15.57 23.23 15.04
N THR A 170 -14.24 23.18 14.98
CA THR A 170 -13.36 23.82 15.98
C THR A 170 -13.21 25.34 15.83
N SER A 171 -13.55 25.93 14.68
CA SER A 171 -13.44 27.38 14.43
C SER A 171 -14.71 28.18 14.80
N VAL A 172 -15.73 27.54 15.38
CA VAL A 172 -17.04 28.15 15.71
C VAL A 172 -17.23 28.32 17.23
N CYS A 173 -16.15 28.21 18.02
CA CYS A 173 -16.16 28.49 19.46
C CYS A 173 -15.18 29.60 19.82
#